data_AF-A0A191Z331-F1
#
_entry.id   AF-A0A191Z331-F1
#
_cell.length_a   1.000
_cell.length_b   1.000
_cell.length_c   1.000
_cell.angle_alpha   90.00
_cell.angle_beta   90.00
_cell.angle_gamma   90.00
#
_symmetry.space_group_name_H-M   'P 1'
#
loop_
_entity.id
_entity.type
_entity.pdbx_description
1 polymer ?
#
loop_
_entity_poly.entity_id
_entity_poly.type
_entity_poly.pdbx_seq_one_letter_code
_entity_poly.pdbx_strand_id
1 'polypeptide(L)'
;MTTRTEKAVLAGGCFWGMQDLIRRQPGVVSTRVGYTGGDVDNATYRNHGTHAEAIEIEFDPQQISYRQILEFFFQIHDPTTKNRQGNDIGTSYRSALFYLDDEQQRVAEDTVADADASGLWPDKVVTEIVPAGPFWQAEPEHQDYLEHYPNGYTCHFIRPNWKLPKRG
;
A
#
# COMPACT_ATOMS: atom_id res chain seq x y z
N MET A 1 6.41 -24.50 15.25
CA MET A 1 5.02 -24.06 15.03
C MET A 1 5.00 -23.41 13.66
N THR A 2 4.17 -23.86 12.73
CA THR A 2 3.95 -23.17 11.45
C THR A 2 3.23 -21.87 11.75
N THR A 3 3.93 -20.75 11.64
CA THR A 3 3.33 -19.42 11.77
C THR A 3 2.35 -19.24 10.62
N ARG A 4 1.07 -19.02 10.93
CA ARG A 4 0.04 -18.79 9.90
C ARG A 4 0.14 -17.33 9.49
N THR A 5 0.56 -17.07 8.26
CA THR A 5 0.65 -15.72 7.70
C THR A 5 -0.66 -15.28 7.06
N GLU A 6 -0.85 -13.97 6.98
CA GLU A 6 -1.93 -13.30 6.25
C GLU A 6 -1.36 -12.43 5.12
N LYS A 7 -2.23 -11.98 4.21
CA LYS A 7 -1.87 -11.15 3.07
C LYS A 7 -2.56 -9.79 3.13
N ALA A 8 -1.89 -8.76 2.62
CA ALA A 8 -2.46 -7.44 2.38
C ALA A 8 -2.02 -6.93 1.00
N VAL A 9 -2.90 -6.24 0.27
CA VAL A 9 -2.59 -5.69 -1.06
C VAL A 9 -2.96 -4.21 -1.09
N LEU A 10 -1.96 -3.35 -1.31
CA LEU A 10 -2.06 -1.89 -1.16
C LEU A 10 -1.48 -1.17 -2.38
N ALA A 11 -1.98 0.01 -2.72
CA ALA A 11 -1.39 0.92 -3.70
C ALA A 11 -1.36 2.35 -3.14
N GLY A 12 -0.25 3.08 -3.35
CA GLY A 12 -0.04 4.40 -2.74
C GLY A 12 0.98 5.26 -3.47
N GLY A 13 1.13 5.11 -4.78
CA GLY A 13 2.17 5.76 -5.58
C GLY A 13 3.23 4.77 -6.07
N CYS A 14 4.42 5.29 -6.41
CA CYS A 14 5.54 4.46 -6.86
C CYS A 14 5.79 3.28 -5.90
N PHE A 15 5.69 2.06 -6.41
CA PHE A 15 5.79 0.86 -5.58
C PHE A 15 7.18 0.61 -4.98
N TRP A 16 8.23 1.29 -5.46
CA TRP A 16 9.60 1.16 -4.93
C TRP A 16 9.69 1.74 -3.52
N GLY A 17 9.20 2.97 -3.33
CA GLY A 17 9.17 3.62 -2.01
C GLY A 17 8.22 2.93 -1.04
N MET A 18 7.09 2.44 -1.55
CA MET A 18 6.16 1.60 -0.78
C MET A 18 6.86 0.35 -0.23
N GLN A 19 7.54 -0.41 -1.10
CA GLN A 19 8.22 -1.65 -0.70
C GLN A 19 9.36 -1.40 0.28
N ASP A 20 10.21 -0.39 0.03
CA ASP A 20 11.35 -0.08 0.90
C ASP A 20 10.95 0.26 2.34
N LEU A 21 9.83 0.96 2.51
CA LEU A 21 9.37 1.34 3.85
C LEU A 21 8.58 0.22 4.53
N ILE A 22 7.69 -0.46 3.81
CA ILE A 22 6.80 -1.50 4.39
C ILE A 22 7.58 -2.75 4.75
N ARG A 23 8.56 -3.17 3.95
CA ARG A 23 9.38 -4.38 4.22
C ARG A 23 10.09 -4.35 5.57
N ARG A 24 10.31 -3.16 6.13
CA ARG A 24 11.05 -2.93 7.38
C ARG A 24 10.15 -3.01 8.62
N GLN A 25 8.83 -3.14 8.44
CA GLN A 25 7.90 -3.24 9.56
C GLN A 25 8.08 -4.59 10.28
N PRO A 26 8.29 -4.61 11.61
CA PRO A 26 8.29 -5.85 12.37
C PRO A 26 7.00 -6.63 12.14
N GLY A 27 7.11 -7.94 11.90
CA GLY A 27 6.00 -8.81 11.56
C GLY A 27 5.71 -8.95 10.06
N VAL A 28 6.27 -8.09 9.20
CA VAL A 28 6.25 -8.34 7.75
C VAL A 28 7.21 -9.49 7.42
N VAL A 29 6.70 -10.49 6.71
CA VAL A 29 7.42 -11.74 6.36
C VAL A 29 8.00 -11.63 4.95
N SER A 30 7.20 -11.18 3.98
CA SER A 30 7.64 -11.00 2.60
C SER A 30 6.86 -9.88 1.93
N THR A 31 7.43 -9.30 0.87
CA THR A 31 6.75 -8.31 0.03
C THR A 31 7.10 -8.56 -1.43
N ARG A 32 6.16 -8.28 -2.32
CA ARG A 32 6.40 -8.21 -3.76
C ARG A 32 5.62 -7.05 -4.37
N VAL A 33 6.17 -6.43 -5.40
CA VAL A 33 5.51 -5.34 -6.14
C VAL A 33 4.90 -5.84 -7.45
N GLY A 34 3.87 -5.14 -7.92
CA GLY A 34 3.11 -5.56 -9.10
C GLY A 34 2.01 -4.59 -9.48
N TYR A 35 1.10 -5.08 -10.34
CA TYR A 35 -0.01 -4.33 -10.91
C TYR A 35 -1.32 -5.03 -10.57
N THR A 36 -2.29 -4.31 -9.99
CA THR A 36 -3.61 -4.87 -9.62
C THR A 36 -4.73 -3.82 -9.70
N GLY A 37 -5.98 -4.26 -9.65
CA GLY A 37 -7.15 -3.38 -9.69
C GLY A 37 -7.41 -2.71 -11.05
N GLY A 38 -7.09 -3.37 -12.15
CA GLY A 38 -7.24 -2.86 -13.50
C GLY A 38 -7.88 -3.87 -14.46
N ASP A 39 -7.71 -3.63 -15.75
CA ASP A 39 -8.52 -4.18 -16.83
C ASP A 39 -7.77 -5.11 -17.80
N VAL A 40 -6.45 -5.29 -17.63
CA VAL A 40 -5.63 -6.08 -18.57
C VAL A 40 -4.96 -7.25 -17.86
N ASP A 41 -4.97 -8.42 -18.52
CA ASP A 41 -4.23 -9.58 -18.05
C ASP A 41 -2.73 -9.47 -18.37
N ASN A 42 -1.89 -10.17 -17.60
CA ASN A 42 -0.43 -10.21 -17.77
C ASN A 42 0.20 -8.81 -17.83
N ALA A 43 -0.25 -7.93 -16.92
CA ALA A 43 0.23 -6.55 -16.86
C ALA A 43 1.75 -6.48 -16.66
N THR A 44 2.36 -5.48 -17.29
CA THR A 44 3.80 -5.17 -17.29
C THR A 44 4.01 -3.69 -17.02
N TYR A 45 5.24 -3.27 -16.72
CA TYR A 45 5.54 -1.85 -16.51
C TYR A 45 5.13 -0.98 -17.70
N ARG A 46 5.31 -1.48 -18.92
CA ARG A 46 4.99 -0.74 -20.16
C ARG A 46 3.53 -0.88 -20.60
N ASN A 47 2.80 -1.85 -20.07
CA ASN A 47 1.41 -2.10 -20.42
C ASN A 47 0.66 -2.71 -19.23
N HIS A 48 0.08 -1.85 -18.41
CA HIS A 48 -0.74 -2.23 -17.25
C HIS A 48 -2.12 -1.56 -17.24
N GLY A 49 -2.57 -0.97 -18.36
CA GLY A 49 -3.91 -0.40 -18.50
C GLY A 49 -4.30 0.51 -17.33
N THR A 50 -5.37 0.16 -16.62
CA THR A 50 -5.90 0.88 -15.46
C THR A 50 -5.41 0.37 -14.11
N HIS A 51 -4.50 -0.62 -14.08
CA HIS A 51 -3.95 -1.15 -12.84
C HIS A 51 -3.17 -0.07 -12.06
N ALA A 52 -3.22 -0.15 -10.73
CA ALA A 52 -2.32 0.59 -9.86
C ALA A 52 -0.99 -0.16 -9.75
N GLU A 53 0.12 0.59 -9.59
CA GLU A 53 1.32 0.07 -8.96
C GLU A 53 0.99 -0.25 -7.50
N ALA A 54 1.23 -1.50 -7.12
CA ALA A 54 0.79 -2.05 -5.85
C ALA A 54 1.87 -2.94 -5.21
N ILE A 55 1.68 -3.20 -3.92
CA ILE A 55 2.49 -4.11 -3.12
C ILE A 55 1.57 -5.18 -2.52
N GLU A 56 1.97 -6.45 -2.65
CA GLU A 56 1.43 -7.56 -1.86
C GLU A 56 2.38 -7.83 -0.70
N ILE A 57 1.83 -7.92 0.50
CA ILE A 57 2.55 -8.06 1.77
C ILE A 57 2.09 -9.35 2.42
N GLU A 58 3.01 -10.25 2.75
CA GLU A 58 2.74 -11.35 3.66
C GLU A 58 3.23 -10.95 5.06
N PHE A 59 2.39 -11.13 6.07
CA PHE A 59 2.70 -10.73 7.44
C PHE A 59 2.26 -11.77 8.46
N ASP A 60 2.90 -11.74 9.63
CA ASP A 60 2.53 -12.53 10.79
C ASP A 60 1.53 -11.74 11.67
N PRO A 61 0.25 -12.15 11.72
CA PRO A 61 -0.77 -11.44 12.49
C PRO A 61 -0.52 -11.46 14.01
N GLN A 62 0.39 -12.31 14.50
CA GLN A 62 0.81 -12.29 15.90
C GLN A 62 1.79 -11.15 16.23
N GLN A 63 2.42 -10.57 15.21
CA GLN A 63 3.42 -9.50 15.37
C GLN A 63 2.91 -8.15 14.87
N ILE A 64 2.14 -8.14 13.78
CA ILE A 64 1.54 -6.94 13.21
C ILE A 64 0.14 -7.24 12.69
N SER A 65 -0.84 -6.41 13.07
CA SER A 65 -2.20 -6.55 12.55
C SER A 65 -2.38 -5.83 11.21
N TYR A 66 -3.39 -6.25 10.43
CA TYR A 66 -3.78 -5.56 9.20
C TYR A 66 -4.03 -4.05 9.43
N ARG A 67 -4.67 -3.69 10.54
CA ARG A 67 -4.88 -2.29 10.94
C ARG A 67 -3.57 -1.52 11.09
N GLN A 68 -2.54 -2.11 11.71
CA GLN A 68 -1.25 -1.46 11.86
C GLN A 68 -0.51 -1.29 10.52
N ILE A 69 -0.68 -2.24 9.60
CA ILE A 69 -0.20 -2.10 8.23
C ILE A 69 -0.87 -0.90 7.54
N LEU A 70 -2.20 -0.75 7.68
CA LEU A 70 -2.93 0.38 7.11
C LEU A 70 -2.54 1.72 7.74
N GLU A 71 -2.36 1.78 9.06
CA GLU A 71 -1.88 2.98 9.75
C GLU A 71 -0.51 3.41 9.24
N PHE A 72 0.41 2.46 9.06
CA PHE A 72 1.72 2.74 8.48
C PHE A 72 1.63 3.16 7.00
N PHE A 73 0.76 2.52 6.22
CA PHE A 73 0.47 2.91 4.84
C PHE A 73 0.04 4.38 4.75
N PHE A 74 -0.93 4.82 5.56
CA PHE A 74 -1.35 6.22 5.61
C PHE A 74 -0.29 7.18 6.12
N GLN A 75 0.77 6.70 6.79
CA GLN A 75 1.87 7.51 7.26
C GLN A 75 2.93 7.80 6.19
N ILE A 76 3.06 6.95 5.17
CA ILE A 76 4.17 6.99 4.21
C ILE A 76 3.81 7.59 2.83
N HIS A 77 2.53 7.65 2.50
CA HIS A 77 2.03 8.21 1.24
C HIS A 77 0.90 9.21 1.53
N ASP A 78 0.72 10.22 0.68
CA ASP A 78 -0.41 11.15 0.77
C ASP A 78 -1.69 10.47 0.21
N PRO A 79 -2.71 10.19 1.04
CA PRO A 79 -3.94 9.53 0.63
C PRO A 79 -5.00 10.51 0.11
N THR A 80 -4.69 11.81 0.02
CA THR A 80 -5.64 12.88 -0.30
C THR A 80 -5.55 13.32 -1.76
N THR A 81 -4.48 12.92 -2.47
CA THR A 81 -4.22 13.28 -3.86
C THR A 81 -4.73 12.22 -4.83
N LYS A 82 -5.83 12.50 -5.51
CA LYS A 82 -6.43 11.55 -6.47
C LYS A 82 -5.52 11.31 -7.68
N ASN A 83 -5.27 10.04 -8.01
CA ASN A 83 -4.46 9.61 -9.15
C ASN A 83 -3.07 10.28 -9.20
N ARG A 84 -2.45 10.45 -8.02
CA ARG A 84 -1.16 11.10 -7.88
C ARG A 84 -0.51 10.73 -6.55
N GLN A 85 0.80 10.58 -6.56
CA GLN A 85 1.63 10.61 -5.35
C GLN A 85 2.86 11.47 -5.59
N GLY A 86 3.00 12.59 -4.87
CA GLY A 86 4.13 13.50 -5.05
C GLY A 86 4.28 13.98 -6.51
N ASN A 87 5.37 13.59 -7.16
CA ASN A 87 5.65 13.94 -8.56
C ASN A 87 5.11 12.91 -9.56
N ASP A 88 4.66 11.75 -9.08
CA ASP A 88 4.13 10.66 -9.90
C ASP A 88 2.64 10.88 -10.16
N ILE A 89 2.26 11.12 -11.42
CA ILE A 89 0.90 11.53 -11.81
C ILE A 89 0.31 10.49 -12.77
N GLY A 90 -0.88 9.99 -12.44
CA GLY A 90 -1.58 8.98 -13.23
C GLY A 90 -2.35 7.98 -12.35
N THR A 91 -3.27 7.24 -12.96
CA THR A 91 -4.06 6.20 -12.29
C THR A 91 -3.21 5.06 -11.73
N SER A 92 -2.01 4.84 -12.29
CA SER A 92 -1.01 3.91 -11.78
C SER A 92 -0.56 4.26 -10.35
N TYR A 93 -0.64 5.54 -9.96
CA TYR A 93 -0.13 6.05 -8.69
C TYR A 93 -1.22 6.40 -7.68
N ARG A 94 -2.46 5.93 -7.90
CA ARG A 94 -3.57 6.19 -6.99
C ARG A 94 -3.40 5.49 -5.64
N SER A 95 -4.08 6.01 -4.64
CA SER A 95 -4.22 5.36 -3.33
C SER A 95 -5.38 4.35 -3.36
N ALA A 96 -5.12 3.09 -3.04
CA ALA A 96 -6.13 2.04 -2.99
C ALA A 96 -5.80 0.92 -1.98
N LEU A 97 -6.83 0.34 -1.40
CA LEU A 97 -6.82 -0.83 -0.51
C LEU A 97 -7.59 -1.96 -1.19
N PHE A 98 -6.92 -3.08 -1.46
CA PHE A 98 -7.50 -4.24 -2.11
C PHE A 98 -7.77 -5.32 -1.05
N TYR A 99 -9.00 -5.39 -0.54
CA TYR A 99 -9.34 -6.29 0.57
C TYR A 99 -9.54 -7.74 0.10
N LEU A 100 -9.06 -8.70 0.89
CA LEU A 100 -9.14 -10.14 0.57
C LEU A 100 -10.36 -10.84 1.18
N ASP A 101 -10.95 -10.24 2.21
CA ASP A 101 -12.13 -10.73 2.91
C ASP A 101 -12.91 -9.57 3.58
N ASP A 102 -14.08 -9.90 4.14
CA ASP A 102 -14.98 -8.94 4.78
C ASP A 102 -14.36 -8.29 6.04
N GLU A 103 -13.44 -8.98 6.72
CA GLU A 103 -12.76 -8.42 7.89
C GLU A 103 -11.78 -7.32 7.46
N GLN A 104 -11.00 -7.56 6.41
CA GLN A 104 -10.14 -6.54 5.82
C GLN A 104 -10.94 -5.36 5.28
N GLN A 105 -12.09 -5.61 4.62
CA GLN A 105 -12.96 -4.53 4.16
C GLN A 105 -13.39 -3.63 5.33
N ARG A 106 -13.92 -4.24 6.41
CA ARG A 106 -14.36 -3.49 7.60
C ARG A 106 -13.22 -2.71 8.24
N VAL A 107 -12.04 -3.32 8.39
CA VAL A 107 -10.88 -2.65 8.97
C VAL A 107 -10.37 -1.52 8.08
N ALA A 108 -10.41 -1.67 6.75
CA ALA A 108 -10.05 -0.63 5.80
C ALA A 108 -11.00 0.56 5.91
N GLU A 109 -12.32 0.32 5.91
CA GLU A 109 -13.36 1.34 6.07
C GLU A 109 -13.20 2.08 7.41
N ASP A 110 -13.03 1.35 8.51
CA ASP A 110 -12.80 1.92 9.85
C ASP A 110 -11.53 2.79 9.89
N THR A 111 -10.47 2.39 9.19
CA THR A 111 -9.19 3.11 9.19
C THR A 111 -9.24 4.37 8.35
N VAL A 112 -9.89 4.31 7.18
CA VAL A 112 -10.14 5.50 6.35
C VAL A 112 -11.01 6.50 7.11
N ALA A 113 -12.08 6.03 7.76
CA ALA A 113 -12.95 6.88 8.57
C ALA A 113 -12.20 7.55 9.72
N ASP A 114 -11.33 6.83 10.42
CA ASP A 114 -10.48 7.42 11.47
C ASP A 114 -9.49 8.44 10.91
N ALA A 115 -8.86 8.14 9.77
CA ALA A 115 -7.93 9.05 9.09
C ALA A 115 -8.62 10.37 8.72
N ASP A 116 -9.78 10.30 8.08
CA ASP A 116 -10.61 11.47 7.74
C ASP A 116 -11.04 12.24 8.99
N ALA A 117 -11.54 11.56 10.02
CA ALA A 117 -12.06 12.19 11.23
C ALA A 117 -10.97 12.84 12.09
N SER A 118 -9.71 12.38 11.97
CA SER A 118 -8.59 12.86 12.80
C SER A 118 -8.19 14.31 12.50
N GLY A 119 -8.42 14.80 11.27
CA GLY A 119 -7.92 16.09 10.81
C GLY A 119 -6.38 16.19 10.72
N LEU A 120 -5.67 15.05 10.76
CA LEU A 120 -4.20 15.00 10.68
C LEU A 120 -3.66 15.06 9.24
N TRP A 121 -4.48 14.63 8.28
CA TRP A 121 -4.16 14.66 6.85
C TRP A 121 -4.57 16.01 6.22
N PRO A 122 -3.90 16.42 5.12
CA PRO A 122 -4.03 17.77 4.59
C PRO A 122 -5.39 18.07 3.96
N ASP A 123 -6.12 17.03 3.52
CA ASP A 123 -7.44 17.11 2.91
C ASP A 123 -8.18 15.76 3.11
N LYS A 124 -9.37 15.63 2.53
CA LYS A 124 -10.17 14.39 2.53
C LYS A 124 -9.40 13.23 1.91
N VAL A 125 -9.45 12.07 2.55
CA VAL A 125 -8.93 10.80 2.04
C VAL A 125 -9.72 10.38 0.80
N VAL A 126 -9.00 10.08 -0.28
CA VAL A 126 -9.57 9.62 -1.57
C VAL A 126 -9.20 8.18 -1.88
N THR A 127 -8.63 7.46 -0.91
CA THR A 127 -8.24 6.05 -1.02
C THR A 127 -9.43 5.18 -1.41
N GLU A 128 -9.26 4.40 -2.49
CA GLU A 128 -10.27 3.43 -2.93
C GLU A 128 -10.26 2.21 -1.99
N ILE A 129 -11.43 1.68 -1.65
CA ILE A 129 -11.57 0.40 -0.94
C ILE A 129 -12.33 -0.54 -1.86
N VAL A 130 -11.65 -1.56 -2.38
CA VAL A 130 -12.18 -2.43 -3.44
C VAL A 130 -11.76 -3.88 -3.21
N PRO A 131 -12.53 -4.87 -3.68
CA PRO A 131 -12.15 -6.27 -3.53
C PRO A 131 -10.86 -6.57 -4.30
N ALA A 132 -10.00 -7.40 -3.73
CA ALA A 132 -8.78 -7.85 -4.40
C ALA A 132 -9.11 -8.71 -5.63
N GLY A 133 -8.50 -8.35 -6.76
CA GLY A 133 -8.52 -9.12 -8.00
C GLY A 133 -7.17 -9.82 -8.24
N PRO A 134 -6.86 -10.19 -9.50
CA PRO A 134 -5.54 -10.70 -9.87
C PRO A 134 -4.42 -9.71 -9.53
N PHE A 135 -3.27 -10.24 -9.09
CA PHE A 135 -2.04 -9.48 -8.84
C PHE A 135 -0.96 -9.90 -9.83
N TRP A 136 -0.63 -9.02 -10.77
CA TRP A 136 0.41 -9.25 -11.78
C TRP A 136 1.76 -8.79 -11.22
N GLN A 137 2.60 -9.73 -10.82
CA GLN A 137 3.92 -9.41 -10.29
C GLN A 137 4.74 -8.62 -11.32
N ALA A 138 5.34 -7.52 -10.88
CA ALA A 138 6.21 -6.70 -11.72
C ALA A 138 7.51 -7.44 -12.03
N GLU A 139 8.18 -6.98 -13.08
CA GLU A 139 9.44 -7.49 -13.59
C GLU A 139 10.52 -7.53 -12.47
N PRO A 140 11.48 -8.47 -12.54
CA PRO A 140 12.50 -8.63 -11.50
C PRO A 140 13.29 -7.36 -11.17
N GLU A 141 13.50 -6.49 -12.15
CA GLU A 141 14.18 -5.19 -11.98
C GLU A 141 13.43 -4.19 -11.08
N HIS A 142 12.14 -4.40 -10.84
CA HIS A 142 11.33 -3.59 -9.93
C HIS A 142 11.25 -4.17 -8.51
N GLN A 143 11.53 -5.46 -8.34
CA GLN A 143 11.54 -6.09 -7.02
C GLN A 143 12.77 -5.64 -6.25
N ASP A 144 12.59 -5.24 -4.99
CA ASP A 144 13.68 -4.83 -4.09
C ASP A 144 14.53 -3.67 -4.67
N TYR A 145 13.94 -2.83 -5.53
CA TYR A 145 14.68 -1.81 -6.29
C TYR A 145 15.56 -0.91 -5.41
N LEU A 146 15.03 -0.40 -4.30
CA LEU A 146 15.79 0.48 -3.39
C LEU A 146 16.75 -0.28 -2.44
N GLU A 147 16.64 -1.60 -2.32
CA GLU A 147 17.69 -2.39 -1.67
C GLU A 147 18.90 -2.53 -2.60
N HIS A 148 18.67 -2.69 -3.90
CA HIS A 148 19.73 -2.73 -4.93
C HIS A 148 20.31 -1.35 -5.24
N TYR A 149 19.46 -0.32 -5.21
CA TYR A 149 19.82 1.07 -5.51
C TYR A 149 19.36 2.01 -4.37
N PRO A 150 20.07 2.07 -3.23
CA PRO A 150 19.64 2.87 -2.06
C PRO A 150 19.52 4.37 -2.29
N ASN A 151 20.17 4.90 -3.33
CA ASN A 151 20.07 6.31 -3.74
C ASN A 151 19.08 6.50 -4.92
N GLY A 152 18.27 5.49 -5.20
CA GLY A 152 17.25 5.50 -6.24
C GLY A 152 16.09 6.44 -5.91
N TYR A 153 15.20 6.60 -6.87
CA TYR A 153 14.04 7.48 -6.71
C TYR A 153 13.05 6.96 -5.66
N THR A 154 12.62 7.84 -4.76
CA THR A 154 11.45 7.66 -3.91
C THR A 154 10.87 9.02 -3.54
N CYS A 155 9.54 9.10 -3.47
CA CYS A 155 8.82 10.24 -2.88
C CYS A 155 8.15 9.86 -1.55
N HIS A 156 8.29 8.62 -1.10
CA HIS A 156 7.72 8.12 0.14
C HIS A 156 8.65 8.38 1.32
N PHE A 157 8.06 8.81 2.44
CA PHE A 157 8.75 8.99 3.71
C PHE A 157 7.74 8.97 4.85
N ILE A 158 8.20 8.55 6.03
CA ILE A 158 7.38 8.53 7.23
C ILE A 158 7.09 9.97 7.66
N ARG A 159 5.81 10.34 7.73
CA ARG A 159 5.35 11.62 8.31
C ARG A 159 5.00 11.39 9.79
N PRO A 160 5.82 11.86 10.76
CA PRO A 160 5.62 11.51 12.18
C PRO A 160 4.27 11.96 12.74
N ASN A 161 3.69 13.02 12.17
CA ASN A 161 2.42 13.60 12.60
C ASN A 161 1.19 12.92 12.00
N TRP A 162 1.36 12.00 11.05
CA TRP A 162 0.26 11.23 10.43
C TRP A 162 0.08 9.91 11.15
N LYS A 163 -0.28 10.00 12.43
CA LYS A 163 -0.44 8.85 13.31
C LYS A 163 -1.77 8.92 14.02
N LEU A 164 -2.64 7.93 13.75
CA LEU A 164 -3.90 7.82 14.44
C LEU A 164 -3.70 7.62 15.95
N PRO A 165 -4.51 8.26 16.80
CA PRO A 165 -4.52 7.95 18.22
C PRO A 165 -4.94 6.48 18.40
N LYS A 166 -4.30 5.79 19.34
CA LYS A 166 -4.69 4.42 19.68
C LYS A 166 -6.15 4.44 20.17
N ARG A 167 -7.01 3.61 19.57
CA ARG A 167 -8.33 3.33 20.13
C ARG A 167 -8.11 2.71 21.52
N GLY A 168 -8.70 3.34 22.54
CA GLY A 168 -8.60 2.91 23.94
C GLY A 168 -9.44 1.67 24.23
#